data_AF-A0A6A6MYK6-F1
#
_entry.id   AF-A0A6A6MYK6-F1
#
_cell.length_a   1.000
_cell.length_b   1.000
_cell.length_c   1.000
_cell.angle_alpha   90.00
_cell.angle_beta   90.00
_cell.angle_gamma   90.00
#
_symmetry.space_group_name_H-M   'P 1'
#
loop_
_entity.id
_entity.type
_entity.pdbx_description
1 polymer ?
#
loop_
_entity_poly.entity_id
_entity_poly.type
_entity_poly.pdbx_seq_one_letter_code
_entity_poly.pdbx_strand_id
1 'polypeptide(L)'
;MNSNNNTETRPDHMDDDEEEVALPGFRFHPTDEELVGFYLRRKIDKKPLSIELIKQVDIYKYDPWDLPKPSSVGEKEGYFFCKRGRKYRNSIRPNRVTRSGFWKATGIDKPVYSNGEKAETALGSRKL
;
A
#
# COMPACT_ATOMS: atom_id res chain seq x y z
N MET A 1 -32.78 6.51 -55.08
CA MET A 1 -31.34 6.49 -55.43
C MET A 1 -30.58 7.01 -54.22
N ASN A 2 -29.76 6.12 -53.61
CA ASN A 2 -28.55 6.33 -52.80
C ASN A 2 -28.33 7.68 -52.08
N SER A 3 -27.91 7.74 -50.81
CA SER A 3 -26.98 6.85 -50.10
C SER A 3 -27.15 6.92 -48.58
N ASN A 4 -26.91 5.79 -47.94
CA ASN A 4 -26.59 5.62 -46.52
C ASN A 4 -25.34 6.44 -46.13
N ASN A 5 -25.17 6.76 -44.85
CA ASN A 5 -23.94 6.42 -44.15
C ASN A 5 -24.15 6.25 -42.64
N ASN A 6 -23.72 5.07 -42.23
CA ASN A 6 -23.64 4.47 -40.93
C ASN A 6 -22.73 5.25 -39.97
N THR A 7 -23.12 5.37 -38.70
CA THR A 7 -22.17 5.45 -37.57
C THR A 7 -22.75 4.69 -36.38
N GLU A 8 -22.59 3.38 -36.44
CA GLU A 8 -22.48 2.50 -35.29
C GLU A 8 -21.17 2.79 -34.55
N THR A 9 -21.25 3.23 -33.29
CA THR A 9 -20.17 3.02 -32.32
C THR A 9 -20.74 2.93 -30.91
N ARG A 10 -20.84 1.69 -30.40
CA ARG A 10 -20.85 1.40 -28.95
C ARG A 10 -19.48 1.72 -28.36
N PRO A 11 -19.43 2.22 -27.12
CA PRO A 11 -18.77 1.48 -26.05
C PRO A 11 -19.76 1.39 -24.87
N ASP A 12 -20.04 0.27 -24.21
CA ASP A 12 -19.18 -0.79 -23.66
C ASP A 12 -17.97 -0.26 -22.89
N HIS A 13 -18.26 0.45 -21.80
CA HIS A 13 -17.51 0.30 -20.56
C HIS A 13 -18.49 0.39 -19.38
N MET A 14 -18.81 -0.78 -18.84
CA MET A 14 -19.20 -0.92 -17.45
C MET A 14 -18.01 -0.44 -16.63
N ASP A 15 -18.00 0.84 -16.25
CA ASP A 15 -17.32 1.21 -15.01
C ASP A 15 -18.25 0.73 -13.89
N ASP A 16 -18.26 -0.59 -13.67
CA ASP A 16 -18.40 -1.13 -12.32
C ASP A 16 -17.17 -0.61 -11.56
N ASP A 17 -17.20 0.70 -11.23
CA ASP A 17 -16.64 1.15 -9.98
C ASP A 17 -17.36 0.30 -8.96
N GLU A 18 -16.71 -0.80 -8.62
CA GLU A 18 -17.00 -1.68 -7.50
C GLU A 18 -17.06 -0.72 -6.31
N GLU A 19 -18.25 -0.14 -6.08
CA GLU A 19 -18.53 0.79 -5.02
C GLU A 19 -18.42 -0.06 -3.77
N GLU A 20 -17.18 -0.20 -3.32
CA GLU A 20 -16.77 -0.90 -2.12
C GLU A 20 -17.74 -0.39 -1.06
N VAL A 21 -18.72 -1.22 -0.70
CA VAL A 21 -19.86 -0.82 0.12
C VAL A 21 -19.30 -0.32 1.44
N ALA A 22 -19.08 0.99 1.53
CA ALA A 22 -18.40 1.62 2.63
C ALA A 22 -19.41 1.71 3.76
N LEU A 23 -19.49 0.64 4.54
CA LEU A 23 -20.33 0.60 5.73
C LEU A 23 -19.89 1.72 6.67
N PRO A 24 -20.81 2.60 7.10
CA PRO A 24 -20.46 3.70 7.98
C PRO A 24 -19.73 3.21 9.23
N GLY A 25 -18.49 3.66 9.42
CA GLY A 25 -17.65 3.31 10.56
C GLY A 25 -16.71 2.12 10.35
N PHE A 26 -16.88 1.34 9.28
CA PHE A 26 -15.88 0.36 8.85
C PHE A 26 -14.73 1.09 8.15
N ARG A 27 -13.50 0.80 8.57
CA ARG A 27 -12.29 1.43 8.02
C ARG A 27 -11.11 0.49 8.14
N PHE A 28 -10.14 0.68 7.27
CA PHE A 28 -8.90 -0.07 7.35
C PHE A 28 -8.05 0.44 8.53
N HIS A 29 -8.04 -0.32 9.62
CA HIS A 29 -7.26 0.00 10.82
C HIS A 29 -6.52 -1.24 11.35
N PRO A 30 -5.56 -1.77 10.57
CA PRO A 30 -4.85 -2.99 10.94
C PRO A 30 -3.92 -2.76 12.14
N THR A 31 -3.75 -3.78 12.95
CA THR A 31 -2.72 -3.87 13.98
C THR A 31 -1.33 -4.10 13.38
N ASP A 32 -0.27 -3.86 14.16
CA ASP A 32 1.11 -4.13 13.71
C ASP A 32 1.31 -5.61 13.32
N GLU A 33 0.69 -6.52 14.06
CA GLU A 33 0.70 -7.95 13.78
C GLU A 33 0.06 -8.26 12.43
N GLU A 34 -1.13 -7.72 12.16
CA GLU A 34 -1.82 -7.92 10.88
C GLU A 34 -1.01 -7.34 9.72
N LEU A 35 -0.44 -6.14 9.89
CA LEU A 35 0.41 -5.52 8.87
C LEU A 35 1.58 -6.42 8.48
N VAL A 36 2.29 -7.01 9.45
CA VAL A 36 3.48 -7.81 9.20
C VAL A 36 3.13 -9.27 8.85
N GLY A 37 2.35 -9.92 9.73
CA GLY A 37 2.04 -11.34 9.68
C GLY A 37 1.03 -11.73 8.60
N PHE A 38 0.11 -10.83 8.23
CA PHE A 38 -0.89 -11.09 7.21
C PHE A 38 -0.58 -10.35 5.90
N TYR A 39 -0.58 -9.02 5.91
CA TYR A 39 -0.50 -8.24 4.68
C TYR A 39 0.89 -8.31 4.02
N LEU A 40 1.95 -7.95 4.76
CA LEU A 40 3.31 -7.96 4.24
C LEU A 40 3.77 -9.38 3.91
N ARG A 41 3.49 -10.35 4.79
CA ARG A 41 3.86 -11.75 4.55
C ARG A 41 3.22 -12.30 3.27
N ARG A 42 1.91 -12.07 3.05
CA ARG A 42 1.23 -12.50 1.83
C ARG A 42 1.76 -11.82 0.59
N LYS A 43 2.10 -10.52 0.67
CA LYS A 43 2.72 -9.80 -0.44
C LYS A 43 4.06 -10.41 -0.85
N ILE A 44 4.88 -10.83 0.11
CA ILE A 44 6.17 -11.50 -0.14
C ILE A 44 5.97 -12.90 -0.71
N ASP A 45 5.02 -13.66 -0.15
CA ASP A 45 4.64 -15.00 -0.62
C ASP A 45 3.94 -14.98 -1.99
N LYS A 46 3.67 -13.78 -2.56
CA LYS A 46 2.88 -13.56 -3.79
C LYS A 46 1.50 -14.20 -3.75
N LYS A 47 0.92 -14.31 -2.55
CA LYS A 47 -0.45 -14.80 -2.36
C LYS A 47 -1.43 -13.67 -2.72
N PRO A 48 -2.46 -13.93 -3.55
CA PRO A 48 -3.45 -12.92 -3.87
C PRO A 48 -4.17 -12.48 -2.59
N LEU A 49 -4.37 -11.16 -2.45
CA LEU A 49 -5.26 -10.58 -1.46
C LEU A 49 -6.60 -10.36 -2.14
N SER A 50 -7.69 -10.67 -1.44
CA SER A 50 -9.05 -10.50 -1.97
C SER A 50 -9.42 -9.02 -2.17
N ILE A 51 -8.74 -8.10 -1.48
CA ILE A 51 -8.99 -6.67 -1.55
C ILE A 51 -7.64 -5.95 -1.68
N GLU A 52 -7.51 -5.03 -2.64
CA GLU A 52 -6.29 -4.26 -2.88
C GLU A 52 -6.19 -3.02 -1.95
N LEU A 53 -6.23 -3.26 -0.63
CA LEU A 53 -6.22 -2.20 0.39
C LEU A 53 -4.87 -1.47 0.49
N ILE A 54 -3.76 -2.15 0.16
CA ILE A 54 -2.39 -1.60 0.27
C ILE A 54 -1.74 -1.61 -1.11
N LYS A 55 -1.58 -0.41 -1.69
CA LYS A 55 -0.97 -0.23 -3.01
C LYS A 55 0.55 -0.32 -2.96
N GLN A 56 1.16 -0.75 -4.07
CA GLN A 56 2.61 -0.75 -4.21
C GLN A 56 3.10 0.61 -4.71
N VAL A 57 3.87 1.33 -3.89
CA VAL A 57 4.39 2.66 -4.20
C VAL A 57 5.83 2.77 -3.74
N ASP A 58 6.69 3.31 -4.61
CA ASP A 58 8.08 3.64 -4.27
C ASP A 58 8.12 4.99 -3.55
N ILE A 59 7.81 5.00 -2.25
CA ILE A 59 7.63 6.23 -1.46
C ILE A 59 8.88 7.12 -1.40
N TYR A 60 10.06 6.59 -1.74
CA TYR A 60 11.29 7.38 -1.78
C TYR A 60 11.38 8.30 -3.01
N LYS A 61 10.56 8.06 -4.03
CA LYS A 61 10.51 8.92 -5.23
C LYS A 61 9.54 10.08 -5.11
N TYR A 62 8.69 10.08 -4.09
CA TYR A 62 7.65 11.07 -3.89
C TYR A 62 7.97 11.92 -2.67
N ASP A 63 7.63 13.19 -2.73
CA ASP A 63 7.52 13.98 -1.51
C ASP A 63 6.22 13.60 -0.77
N PRO A 64 6.14 13.81 0.56
CA PRO A 64 5.03 13.31 1.37
C PRO A 64 3.64 13.74 0.90
N TRP A 65 3.52 14.94 0.31
CA TRP A 65 2.27 15.49 -0.23
C TRP A 65 1.92 15.00 -1.64
N ASP A 66 2.88 14.40 -2.35
CA ASP A 66 2.69 13.84 -3.70
C ASP A 66 2.35 12.35 -3.66
N LEU A 67 2.29 11.74 -2.47
CA LEU A 67 1.91 10.35 -2.32
C LEU A 67 0.46 10.14 -2.77
N PRO A 68 0.15 8.98 -3.41
CA PRO A 68 -1.22 8.65 -3.79
C PRO A 68 -2.14 8.75 -2.58
N LYS A 69 -3.33 9.32 -2.78
CA LYS A 69 -4.33 9.37 -1.71
C LYS A 69 -4.73 7.93 -1.32
N PRO A 70 -5.05 7.68 -0.04
CA PRO A 70 -5.58 6.39 0.39
C PRO A 70 -6.83 6.05 -0.42
N SER A 71 -7.07 4.75 -0.61
CA SER A 71 -8.17 4.24 -1.43
C SER A 71 -9.55 4.57 -0.87
N SER A 72 -9.66 4.81 0.45
CA SER A 72 -10.94 4.98 1.13
C SER A 72 -11.19 6.43 1.56
N VAL A 73 -12.41 6.88 1.25
CA VAL A 73 -12.84 8.28 1.42
C VAL A 73 -12.97 8.60 2.90
N GLY A 74 -12.22 9.59 3.37
CA GLY A 74 -12.26 10.06 4.77
C GLY A 74 -11.20 9.45 5.69
N GLU A 75 -10.29 8.62 5.16
CA GLU A 75 -9.15 8.09 5.90
C GLU A 75 -8.04 9.14 6.07
N LYS A 76 -7.51 9.24 7.30
CA LYS A 76 -6.38 10.13 7.63
C LYS A 76 -5.02 9.50 7.38
N GLU A 77 -4.98 8.19 7.22
CA GLU A 77 -3.77 7.38 7.13
C GLU A 77 -3.85 6.51 5.88
N GLY A 78 -2.71 6.32 5.22
CA GLY A 78 -2.59 5.47 4.04
C GLY A 78 -1.45 4.47 4.23
N TYR A 79 -1.64 3.26 3.70
CA TYR A 79 -0.67 2.17 3.81
C TYR A 79 -0.13 1.83 2.42
N PHE A 80 1.19 1.67 2.33
CA PHE A 80 1.87 1.38 1.07
C PHE A 80 2.88 0.25 1.21
N PHE A 81 2.94 -0.62 0.20
CA PHE A 81 4.08 -1.50 0.01
C PHE A 81 5.18 -0.75 -0.71
N CYS A 82 6.28 -0.47 0.00
CA CYS A 82 7.48 0.08 -0.62
C CYS A 82 8.59 -0.97 -0.66
N LYS A 83 9.24 -1.11 -1.81
CA LYS A 83 10.51 -1.86 -1.87
C LYS A 83 11.55 -1.12 -1.06
N ARG A 84 12.26 -1.83 -0.18
CA ARG A 84 13.34 -1.22 0.60
C ARG A 84 14.54 -0.91 -0.31
N GLY A 85 14.58 0.31 -0.85
CA GLY A 85 15.67 0.81 -1.68
C GLY A 85 16.97 0.92 -0.88
N ARG A 86 18.11 0.58 -1.50
CA ARG A 86 19.45 0.74 -0.91
C ARG A 86 20.10 2.01 -1.45
N LYS A 87 20.79 2.77 -0.60
CA LYS A 87 21.52 3.99 -1.02
C LYS A 87 22.65 3.69 -1.99
N TYR A 88 23.30 2.53 -1.84
CA TYR A 88 24.33 2.02 -2.74
C TYR A 88 24.11 0.53 -3.02
N ARG A 89 24.62 0.02 -4.14
CA ARG A 89 24.43 -1.37 -4.62
C ARG A 89 24.62 -2.43 -3.54
N ASN A 90 25.63 -2.29 -2.68
CA ASN A 90 25.95 -3.24 -1.61
C ASN A 90 25.71 -2.70 -0.19
N SER A 91 25.05 -1.54 -0.05
CA SER A 91 24.83 -0.95 1.27
C SER A 91 23.60 -1.53 1.95
N ILE A 92 23.68 -1.64 3.27
CA ILE A 92 22.51 -1.87 4.15
C ILE A 92 21.73 -0.57 4.41
N ARG A 93 22.31 0.60 4.08
CA ARG A 93 21.66 1.89 4.31
C ARG A 93 20.49 2.07 3.36
N PRO A 94 19.27 2.29 3.86
CA PRO A 94 18.13 2.58 3.00
C PRO A 94 18.34 3.89 2.25
N ASN A 95 17.91 3.95 0.99
CA ASN A 95 17.76 5.24 0.31
C ASN A 95 16.51 5.92 0.87
N ARG A 96 16.67 7.13 1.40
CA ARG A 96 15.59 7.91 2.00
C ARG A 96 15.47 9.31 1.41
N VAL A 97 16.20 9.59 0.33
CA VAL A 97 16.21 10.90 -0.32
C VAL A 97 15.00 10.99 -1.25
N THR A 98 14.25 12.09 -1.15
CA THR A 98 13.17 12.46 -2.07
C THR A 98 13.62 13.63 -2.95
N ARG A 99 12.75 14.15 -3.82
CA ARG A 99 13.07 15.30 -4.67
C ARG A 99 13.40 16.54 -3.84
N SER A 100 12.59 16.81 -2.81
CA SER A 100 12.68 18.06 -2.04
C SER A 100 13.29 17.88 -0.64
N GLY A 101 13.73 16.66 -0.27
CA GLY A 101 14.27 16.40 1.06
C GLY A 101 14.69 14.96 1.32
N PHE A 102 14.53 14.51 2.56
CA PHE A 102 14.79 13.13 2.93
C PHE A 102 13.94 12.68 4.14
N TRP A 103 13.61 11.39 4.17
CA TRP A 103 12.96 10.75 5.30
C TRP A 103 13.96 10.52 6.43
N LYS A 104 13.71 11.16 7.59
CA LYS A 104 14.45 10.92 8.83
C LYS A 104 13.62 9.98 9.70
N ALA A 105 14.16 8.79 9.98
CA ALA A 105 13.48 7.90 10.92
C ALA A 105 13.65 8.40 12.35
N THR A 106 12.63 8.15 13.16
CA THR A 106 12.52 8.63 14.53
C THR A 106 12.22 7.46 15.45
N GLY A 107 12.71 7.53 16.70
CA GLY A 107 12.51 6.47 17.68
C GLY A 107 13.33 5.19 17.43
N ILE A 108 13.07 4.21 18.30
CA ILE A 108 13.75 2.91 18.36
C ILE A 108 12.88 1.87 17.65
N ASP A 109 13.53 0.96 16.93
CA ASP A 109 12.85 -0.15 16.27
C ASP A 109 12.17 -1.02 17.34
N LYS A 110 10.85 -1.19 17.22
CA LYS A 110 10.07 -2.05 18.11
C LYS A 110 9.82 -3.39 17.41
N PRO A 111 10.15 -4.52 18.05
CA PRO A 111 9.81 -5.83 17.50
C PRO A 111 8.29 -6.02 17.47
N VAL A 112 7.80 -6.69 16.43
CA VAL A 112 6.39 -7.08 16.27
C VAL A 112 6.30 -8.59 16.45
N TYR A 113 5.47 -9.05 17.38
CA TYR A 113 5.26 -10.47 17.68
C TYR A 113 3.86 -10.91 17.23
N SER A 114 3.68 -12.20 17.00
CA SER A 114 2.33 -12.78 16.82
C SER A 114 1.66 -13.00 18.19
N ASN A 115 0.34 -12.87 18.26
CA ASN A 115 -0.43 -13.08 19.48
C ASN A 115 -0.56 -14.56 19.93
N GLY A 116 0.10 -15.50 19.24
CA GLY A 116 0.13 -16.91 19.63
C GLY A 116 0.95 -17.16 20.89
N GLU A 117 0.55 -18.15 21.71
CA GLU A 117 1.00 -18.39 23.09
C GLU A 117 2.51 -18.56 23.34
N LYS A 118 3.37 -18.61 22.30
CA LYS A 118 4.84 -18.63 22.45
C LYS A 118 5.55 -17.98 21.26
N ALA A 119 5.32 -16.69 21.02
CA ALA A 119 6.10 -15.97 20.01
C ALA A 119 7.53 -15.64 20.52
N GLU A 120 8.42 -16.64 20.54
CA GLU A 120 9.85 -16.43 20.84
C GLU A 120 10.57 -15.66 19.71
N THR A 121 10.00 -15.68 18.49
CA THR A 121 10.55 -15.02 17.30
C THR A 121 9.66 -13.87 16.85
N ALA A 122 10.26 -12.68 16.65
CA ALA A 122 9.56 -11.53 16.09
C ALA A 122 9.21 -11.75 14.61
N LEU A 123 8.00 -11.36 14.21
CA LEU A 123 7.54 -11.35 12.81
C LEU A 123 8.26 -10.27 11.98
N GLY A 124 8.62 -9.16 12.61
CA GLY A 124 9.27 -8.02 11.98
C GLY A 124 9.55 -6.91 12.98
N SER A 125 9.85 -5.71 12.47
CA SER A 125 10.05 -4.52 13.29
C SER A 125 9.30 -3.32 12.72
N ARG A 126 8.80 -2.47 13.61
CA ARG A 126 8.20 -1.16 13.27
C ARG A 126 9.10 -0.03 13.73
N LYS A 127 9.13 1.04 12.94
CA LYS A 127 9.87 2.26 13.25
C LYS A 127 9.04 3.47 12.85
N LEU A 128 9.12 4.53 13.66
CA LEU A 128 8.48 5.81 13.39
C LEU A 128 9.37 6.71 12.50
#